data_AF-A0A0A2KVV6-F1
#
_entry.id   AF-A0A0A2KVV6-F1
#
_cell.length_a   1.000
_cell.length_b   1.000
_cell.length_c   1.000
_cell.angle_alpha   90.00
_cell.angle_beta   90.00
_cell.angle_gamma   90.00
#
_symmetry.space_group_name_H-M   'P 1'
#
loop_
_entity.id
_entity.type
_entity.pdbx_description
1 polymer ?
#
loop_
_entity_poly.entity_id
_entity_poly.type
_entity_poly.pdbx_seq_one_letter_code
_entity_poly.pdbx_strand_id
1 'polypeptide(L)'
;MQNVDSIGGLEDLNLPRRRGQNVDGTEHSLDRPWVKNPPTSEHECLNLNISVPCTPQSPELEPGLPVMVFLHGGAFAYAAGSAGMYDGRVLADISRDTQIPTIIVTLNYRLGVLGFLASEEIMAYNKSHGEAGVGNYGLWDQVEALRWLQKHIRAFGGDPSRVTLFGQSAGGVSTNVHLLRGEPLFSGAILQSGLLPLCGIMTVEQYQNVYEKTLEVLGIPTDLSPQERFAQLLQVDEARLTASMVDVFMIPVVTLALCDDHVLIKSPMPSYNSFSTFQPPAWCQHIMIGDAGNECIIWNKAYRDLKAEGLLSRCAAVVGLEAARKLLSIYNITPSLSPTETFYAIEKFTTDGMYLAMNYDAMRAFPSCFAYHFDEPSPYDNEWGGLAHHSLENVFIWSTLRHTLPPAQQKQSERMARLWLRFAQGEEPWERFSRAEKMMIFANGTTEIKTPAEDSGRGYERWAQVQREGLQEAFGRLSDDLCILRRNLLDMNVKPGPMEVVKPAPTVGEMTGEIGIL
;
A
#
# COMPACT_ATOMS: atom_id res chain seq x y z
N MET A 1 -16.94 37.78 -20.00
CA MET A 1 -18.37 37.39 -19.88
C MET A 1 -18.84 36.87 -21.23
N GLN A 2 -18.71 35.55 -21.42
CA GLN A 2 -19.54 34.70 -22.27
C GLN A 2 -19.09 33.25 -22.00
N ASN A 3 -20.06 32.35 -21.91
CA ASN A 3 -20.04 31.09 -21.18
C ASN A 3 -19.03 30.06 -21.67
N VAL A 4 -18.38 29.41 -20.71
CA VAL A 4 -17.59 28.18 -20.86
C VAL A 4 -18.46 27.04 -20.35
N ASP A 5 -19.28 26.47 -21.23
CA ASP A 5 -20.05 25.24 -20.98
C ASP A 5 -19.97 24.39 -22.24
N SER A 6 -18.83 23.72 -22.47
CA SER A 6 -18.73 22.49 -23.28
C SER A 6 -17.27 22.04 -23.40
N ILE A 7 -16.71 21.44 -22.35
CA ILE A 7 -15.66 20.44 -22.52
C ILE A 7 -16.04 19.28 -21.59
N GLY A 8 -16.93 18.42 -22.10
CA GLY A 8 -17.20 17.12 -21.52
C GLY A 8 -15.96 16.25 -21.68
N GLY A 9 -15.47 15.67 -20.59
CA GLY A 9 -14.27 14.83 -20.66
C GLY A 9 -13.65 14.39 -19.33
N LEU A 10 -14.30 14.60 -18.18
CA LEU A 10 -13.78 14.15 -16.87
C LEU A 10 -14.79 13.37 -16.02
N GLU A 11 -16.04 13.22 -16.47
CA GLU A 11 -17.05 12.38 -15.79
C GLU A 11 -16.97 10.89 -16.19
N ASP A 12 -16.13 10.53 -17.18
CA ASP A 12 -16.13 9.21 -17.82
C ASP A 12 -14.91 8.31 -17.52
N LEU A 13 -14.20 8.54 -16.41
CA LEU A 13 -13.42 7.48 -15.77
C LEU A 13 -14.38 6.57 -14.97
N ASN A 14 -15.30 5.94 -15.70
CA ASN A 14 -16.13 4.83 -15.26
C ASN A 14 -15.22 3.62 -15.00
N LEU A 15 -14.64 3.55 -13.80
CA LEU A 15 -14.46 2.25 -13.16
C LEU A 15 -15.83 1.54 -13.22
N PRO A 16 -15.93 0.27 -13.63
CA PRO A 16 -17.22 -0.40 -13.71
C PRO A 16 -17.84 -0.38 -12.31
N ARG A 17 -18.82 0.50 -12.11
CA ARG A 17 -19.79 0.38 -11.03
C ARG A 17 -20.56 -0.89 -11.32
N ARG A 18 -20.08 -2.04 -10.84
CA ARG A 18 -20.91 -3.24 -10.76
C ARG A 18 -22.07 -2.88 -9.82
N ARG A 19 -23.18 -2.46 -10.43
CA ARG A 19 -24.48 -2.37 -9.78
C ARG A 19 -24.86 -3.80 -9.42
N GLY A 20 -24.61 -4.20 -8.18
CA GLY A 20 -25.19 -5.43 -7.64
C GLY A 20 -26.70 -5.23 -7.57
N GLN A 21 -27.45 -5.87 -8.47
CA GLN A 21 -28.89 -6.03 -8.28
C GLN A 21 -29.10 -7.18 -7.29
N ASN A 22 -29.75 -6.89 -6.15
CA ASN A 22 -30.34 -7.94 -5.32
C ASN A 22 -31.62 -8.47 -5.98
N VAL A 23 -32.01 -9.68 -5.58
CA VAL A 23 -33.12 -10.50 -6.11
C VAL A 23 -34.50 -9.81 -6.01
N ASP A 24 -34.61 -8.69 -5.30
CA ASP A 24 -35.85 -7.92 -5.09
C ASP A 24 -35.96 -6.63 -5.92
N GLY A 25 -34.97 -6.30 -6.76
CA GLY A 25 -35.04 -5.15 -7.66
C GLY A 25 -34.99 -3.77 -6.99
N THR A 26 -34.59 -3.68 -5.72
CA THR A 26 -34.43 -2.39 -5.04
C THR A 26 -33.02 -1.82 -5.23
N GLU A 27 -32.93 -0.63 -5.83
CA GLU A 27 -31.68 0.14 -5.94
C GLU A 27 -31.40 0.84 -4.61
N HIS A 28 -30.49 0.27 -3.80
CA HIS A 28 -29.79 1.05 -2.79
C HIS A 28 -28.48 1.55 -3.39
N SER A 29 -28.36 2.87 -3.60
CA SER A 29 -27.07 3.46 -3.91
C SER A 29 -26.13 3.23 -2.71
N LEU A 30 -24.86 2.95 -2.99
CA LEU A 30 -23.78 2.96 -1.99
C LEU A 30 -23.49 4.37 -1.48
N ASP A 31 -24.41 5.32 -1.66
CA ASP A 31 -24.25 6.66 -1.16
C ASP A 31 -24.39 6.63 0.37
N ARG A 32 -23.59 7.45 1.03
CA ARG A 32 -23.81 7.84 2.43
C ARG A 32 -24.76 9.03 2.38
N PRO A 33 -26.10 8.88 2.42
CA PRO A 33 -27.01 10.01 2.20
C PRO A 33 -26.88 11.11 3.27
N TRP A 34 -26.18 10.85 4.37
CA TRP A 34 -25.90 11.80 5.44
C TRP A 34 -24.48 12.42 5.41
N VAL A 35 -23.59 12.02 4.49
CA VAL A 35 -22.26 12.62 4.33
C VAL A 35 -22.04 12.94 2.85
N LYS A 36 -22.09 14.23 2.51
CA LYS A 36 -21.65 14.70 1.19
C LYS A 36 -20.20 14.26 1.00
N ASN A 37 -19.88 13.61 -0.13
CA ASN A 37 -18.48 13.30 -0.45
C ASN A 37 -17.66 14.60 -0.36
N PRO A 38 -16.56 14.61 0.42
CA PRO A 38 -15.74 15.81 0.52
C PRO A 38 -15.19 16.16 -0.87
N PRO A 39 -15.08 17.45 -1.21
CA PRO A 39 -14.42 17.85 -2.45
C PRO A 39 -12.98 17.35 -2.44
N THR A 40 -12.50 16.87 -3.59
CA THR A 40 -11.07 16.58 -3.79
C THR A 40 -10.34 17.89 -4.04
N SER A 41 -9.27 18.16 -3.31
CA SER A 41 -8.44 19.37 -3.47
C SER A 41 -7.05 19.13 -2.91
N GLU A 42 -6.00 19.43 -3.66
CA GLU A 42 -4.63 19.39 -3.13
C GLU A 42 -4.35 20.50 -2.11
N HIS A 43 -5.02 21.64 -2.24
CA HIS A 43 -4.78 22.80 -1.38
C HIS A 43 -5.54 22.73 -0.05
N GLU A 44 -6.60 21.91 0.02
CA GLU A 44 -7.44 21.75 1.22
C GLU A 44 -7.44 20.30 1.75
N CYS A 45 -6.58 19.41 1.21
CA CYS A 45 -6.53 18.00 1.62
C CYS A 45 -5.88 17.77 2.98
N LEU A 46 -4.98 18.64 3.45
CA LEU A 46 -4.17 18.41 4.67
C LEU A 46 -5.01 18.54 5.95
N ASN A 47 -5.80 17.51 6.21
CA ASN A 47 -6.71 17.41 7.34
C ASN A 47 -6.59 16.04 8.03
N LEU A 48 -7.11 15.99 9.26
CA LEU A 48 -7.15 14.79 10.10
C LEU A 48 -8.56 14.61 10.66
N ASN A 49 -8.97 13.37 10.85
CA ASN A 49 -10.23 12.97 11.48
C ASN A 49 -9.91 12.29 12.81
N ILE A 50 -10.54 12.75 13.89
CA ILE A 50 -10.34 12.19 15.24
C ILE A 50 -11.65 11.58 15.72
N SER A 51 -11.66 10.27 15.90
CA SER A 51 -12.77 9.52 16.49
C SER A 51 -12.45 9.21 17.94
N VAL A 52 -13.23 9.77 18.86
CA VAL A 52 -13.04 9.62 20.30
C VAL A 52 -14.07 8.62 20.85
N PRO A 53 -13.66 7.62 21.66
CA PRO A 53 -14.57 6.61 22.21
C PRO A 53 -15.34 7.14 23.43
N CYS A 54 -16.30 8.04 23.23
CA CYS A 54 -17.13 8.59 24.29
C CYS A 54 -18.50 7.90 24.42
N THR A 55 -19.17 8.09 25.56
CA THR A 55 -20.59 7.73 25.75
C THR A 55 -21.45 8.99 25.82
N PRO A 56 -22.68 8.98 25.30
CA PRO A 56 -23.62 10.10 25.49
C PRO A 56 -23.89 10.45 26.96
N GLN A 57 -23.71 9.47 27.87
CA GLN A 57 -24.00 9.60 29.30
C GLN A 57 -22.82 10.13 30.12
N SER A 58 -21.58 10.06 29.61
CA SER A 58 -20.38 10.65 30.21
C SER A 58 -19.60 11.39 29.13
N PRO A 59 -19.98 12.65 28.82
CA PRO A 59 -19.33 13.45 27.79
C PRO A 59 -17.93 13.93 28.19
N GLU A 60 -17.51 13.72 29.45
CA GLU A 60 -16.17 14.03 29.89
C GLU A 60 -15.16 13.07 29.22
N LEU A 61 -14.12 13.67 28.65
CA LEU A 61 -13.05 12.93 27.98
C LEU A 61 -12.19 12.25 29.03
N GLU A 62 -12.17 10.91 29.05
CA GLU A 62 -11.20 10.13 29.80
C GLU A 62 -9.78 10.58 29.41
N PRO A 63 -8.95 11.05 30.35
CA PRO A 63 -7.60 11.48 30.04
C PRO A 63 -6.66 10.28 29.90
N GLY A 64 -5.67 10.40 29.03
CA GLY A 64 -4.57 9.43 28.92
C GLY A 64 -4.86 8.24 28.00
N LEU A 65 -5.85 8.34 27.12
CA LEU A 65 -6.22 7.29 26.18
C LEU A 65 -5.08 7.02 25.17
N PRO A 66 -4.81 5.76 24.80
CA PRO A 66 -3.96 5.48 23.64
C PRO A 66 -4.58 6.02 22.37
N VAL A 67 -3.72 6.30 21.40
CA VAL A 67 -4.10 6.90 20.11
C VAL A 67 -3.56 6.02 19.00
N MET A 68 -4.45 5.50 18.15
CA MET A 68 -4.07 4.82 16.92
C MET A 68 -4.13 5.79 15.75
N VAL A 69 -3.05 5.95 15.01
CA VAL A 69 -2.94 6.86 13.87
C VAL A 69 -2.76 6.04 12.60
N PHE A 70 -3.74 6.09 11.71
CA PHE A 70 -3.72 5.32 10.46
C PHE A 70 -3.16 6.15 9.29
N LEU A 71 -2.16 5.56 8.62
CA LEU A 71 -1.70 6.00 7.31
C LEU A 71 -2.30 5.06 6.26
N HIS A 72 -3.13 5.61 5.38
CA HIS A 72 -3.78 4.82 4.35
C HIS A 72 -2.80 4.34 3.28
N GLY A 73 -3.14 3.24 2.61
CA GLY A 73 -2.43 2.76 1.42
C GLY A 73 -2.82 3.53 0.16
N GLY A 74 -2.67 2.87 -0.99
CA GLY A 74 -3.04 3.44 -2.30
C GLY A 74 -1.86 3.86 -3.16
N ALA A 75 -0.75 3.10 -3.09
CA ALA A 75 0.41 3.21 -3.98
C ALA A 75 1.04 4.62 -4.06
N PHE A 76 0.84 5.43 -3.01
CA PHE A 76 1.16 6.86 -2.99
C PHE A 76 0.50 7.69 -4.10
N ALA A 77 -0.51 7.15 -4.77
CA ALA A 77 -1.18 7.74 -5.93
C ALA A 77 -2.66 8.08 -5.68
N TYR A 78 -3.33 7.35 -4.78
CA TYR A 78 -4.76 7.48 -4.51
C TYR A 78 -5.12 7.10 -3.07
N ALA A 79 -6.43 7.16 -2.78
CA ALA A 79 -7.08 7.00 -1.46
C ALA A 79 -7.13 8.29 -0.63
N ALA A 80 -7.75 8.19 0.54
CA ALA A 80 -7.96 9.29 1.47
C ALA A 80 -8.19 8.76 2.89
N GLY A 81 -7.81 9.52 3.91
CA GLY A 81 -8.13 9.25 5.31
C GLY A 81 -9.63 9.29 5.60
N SER A 82 -10.41 9.95 4.76
CA SER A 82 -11.89 9.98 4.82
C SER A 82 -12.57 8.84 4.06
N ALA A 83 -11.81 7.93 3.44
CA ALA A 83 -12.37 6.83 2.68
C ALA A 83 -13.28 5.95 3.56
N GLY A 84 -14.39 5.48 3.00
CA GLY A 84 -15.45 4.91 3.82
C GLY A 84 -15.06 3.62 4.57
N MET A 85 -14.08 2.89 4.06
CA MET A 85 -13.50 1.72 4.70
C MET A 85 -12.80 2.06 6.04
N TYR A 86 -12.29 3.29 6.17
CA TYR A 86 -11.50 3.76 7.33
C TYR A 86 -12.32 4.65 8.27
N ASP A 87 -13.63 4.43 8.36
CA ASP A 87 -14.48 5.16 9.29
C ASP A 87 -14.12 4.81 10.75
N GLY A 88 -13.25 5.64 11.34
CA GLY A 88 -12.70 5.42 12.68
C GLY A 88 -13.74 5.39 13.80
N ARG A 89 -14.97 5.84 13.56
CA ARG A 89 -16.06 5.73 14.54
C ARG A 89 -16.39 4.28 14.85
N VAL A 90 -16.38 3.40 13.84
CA VAL A 90 -16.67 1.97 14.05
C VAL A 90 -15.64 1.34 14.97
N LEU A 91 -14.35 1.61 14.73
CA LEU A 91 -13.29 1.05 15.57
C LEU A 91 -13.26 1.71 16.96
N ALA A 92 -13.56 3.01 17.07
CA ALA A 92 -13.73 3.69 18.36
C ALA A 92 -14.91 3.13 19.17
N ASP A 93 -16.03 2.83 18.52
CA ASP A 93 -17.20 2.19 19.12
C ASP A 93 -16.87 0.79 19.64
N ILE A 94 -16.19 -0.03 18.82
CA ILE A 94 -15.70 -1.34 19.26
C ILE A 94 -14.76 -1.18 20.45
N SER A 95 -13.84 -0.21 20.42
CA SER A 95 -12.90 0.04 21.53
C SER A 95 -13.65 0.32 22.84
N ARG A 96 -14.70 1.14 22.81
CA ARG A 96 -15.55 1.44 23.96
C ARG A 96 -16.32 0.19 24.42
N ASP A 97 -17.03 -0.45 23.51
CA ASP A 97 -17.94 -1.56 23.84
C ASP A 97 -17.19 -2.79 24.36
N THR A 98 -15.90 -2.88 24.02
CA THR A 98 -15.00 -3.95 24.48
C THR A 98 -14.16 -3.57 25.69
N GLN A 99 -14.36 -2.36 26.25
CA GLN A 99 -13.65 -1.78 27.39
C GLN A 99 -12.14 -1.63 27.17
N ILE A 100 -11.76 -1.26 25.94
CA ILE A 100 -10.39 -0.99 25.50
C ILE A 100 -10.39 0.40 24.84
N PRO A 101 -10.79 1.48 25.53
CA PRO A 101 -11.02 2.77 24.89
C PRO A 101 -9.74 3.30 24.23
N THR A 102 -9.84 3.57 22.93
CA THR A 102 -8.72 4.04 22.09
C THR A 102 -9.21 5.13 21.14
N ILE A 103 -8.45 6.22 21.02
CA ILE A 103 -8.72 7.27 20.03
C ILE A 103 -8.23 6.79 18.67
N ILE A 104 -9.06 6.91 17.64
CA ILE A 104 -8.72 6.53 16.27
C ILE A 104 -8.56 7.78 15.43
N VAL A 105 -7.38 7.94 14.82
CA VAL A 105 -7.05 9.06 13.94
C VAL A 105 -6.80 8.54 12.54
N THR A 106 -7.46 9.14 11.55
CA THR A 106 -7.08 9.01 10.14
C THR A 106 -6.66 10.37 9.62
N LEU A 107 -5.81 10.41 8.60
CA LEU A 107 -5.32 11.66 8.04
C LEU A 107 -5.16 11.55 6.53
N ASN A 108 -5.10 12.71 5.89
CA ASN A 108 -4.69 12.85 4.50
C ASN A 108 -3.25 13.35 4.43
N TYR A 109 -2.60 13.03 3.33
CA TYR A 109 -1.31 13.55 2.92
C TYR A 109 -1.29 13.66 1.40
N ARG A 110 -0.41 14.48 0.84
CA ARG A 110 -0.36 14.68 -0.62
C ARG A 110 0.06 13.41 -1.35
N LEU A 111 -0.51 13.19 -2.53
CA LEU A 111 -0.36 11.98 -3.33
C LEU A 111 0.08 12.30 -4.76
N GLY A 112 0.42 11.26 -5.53
CA GLY A 112 0.77 11.36 -6.94
C GLY A 112 1.98 12.26 -7.17
N VAL A 113 1.98 12.93 -8.32
CA VAL A 113 3.03 13.90 -8.67
C VAL A 113 3.08 15.10 -7.72
N LEU A 114 1.97 15.45 -7.06
CA LEU A 114 1.93 16.57 -6.12
C LEU A 114 2.61 16.22 -4.79
N GLY A 115 2.51 14.96 -4.37
CA GLY A 115 3.14 14.44 -3.16
C GLY A 115 4.55 13.90 -3.35
N PHE A 116 4.91 13.41 -4.55
CA PHE A 116 6.09 12.55 -4.72
C PHE A 116 6.96 12.85 -5.94
N LEU A 117 6.59 13.79 -6.83
CA LEU A 117 7.46 14.13 -7.96
C LEU A 117 8.75 14.79 -7.45
N ALA A 118 9.88 14.34 -7.98
CA ALA A 118 11.19 14.93 -7.76
C ALA A 118 11.87 15.25 -9.10
N SER A 119 12.77 16.23 -9.09
CA SER A 119 13.66 16.57 -10.20
C SER A 119 14.76 17.52 -9.73
N GLU A 120 15.79 17.73 -10.54
CA GLU A 120 16.81 18.74 -10.26
C GLU A 120 16.23 20.16 -10.21
N GLU A 121 15.24 20.47 -11.05
CA GLU A 121 14.51 21.74 -11.05
C GLU A 121 13.78 21.99 -9.74
N ILE A 122 13.05 20.97 -9.26
CA ILE A 122 12.32 21.03 -8.00
C ILE A 122 13.31 21.20 -6.83
N MET A 123 14.40 20.44 -6.82
CA MET A 123 15.44 20.56 -5.78
C MET A 123 16.07 21.96 -5.76
N ALA A 124 16.37 22.53 -6.93
CA ALA A 124 16.89 23.88 -7.05
C ALA A 124 15.88 24.94 -6.58
N TYR A 125 14.58 24.75 -6.87
CA TYR A 125 13.52 25.63 -6.41
C TYR A 125 13.40 25.61 -4.88
N ASN A 126 13.33 24.43 -4.27
CA ASN A 126 13.29 24.25 -2.80
C ASN A 126 14.49 24.94 -2.14
N LYS A 127 15.69 24.71 -2.68
CA LYS A 127 16.92 25.35 -2.19
C LYS A 127 16.86 26.88 -2.27
N SER A 128 16.25 27.45 -3.31
CA SER A 128 16.10 28.91 -3.42
C SER A 128 15.15 29.51 -2.38
N HIS A 129 14.30 28.68 -1.75
CA HIS A 129 13.42 29.03 -0.64
C HIS A 129 13.97 28.62 0.73
N GLY A 130 15.24 28.16 0.79
CA GLY A 130 15.88 27.75 2.04
C GLY A 130 15.47 26.36 2.53
N GLU A 131 14.83 25.56 1.69
CA GLU A 131 14.43 24.19 1.99
C GLU A 131 15.45 23.19 1.44
N ALA A 132 15.61 22.06 2.13
CA ALA A 132 16.44 20.94 1.69
C ALA A 132 15.55 19.77 1.28
N GLY A 133 16.07 18.90 0.40
CA GLY A 133 15.36 17.72 -0.07
C GLY A 133 14.49 17.99 -1.29
N VAL A 134 13.90 16.91 -1.82
CA VAL A 134 13.12 16.95 -3.06
C VAL A 134 12.18 15.74 -3.11
N GLY A 135 10.96 15.97 -3.61
CA GLY A 135 9.91 14.96 -3.55
C GLY A 135 9.53 14.62 -2.10
N ASN A 136 8.88 13.47 -1.91
CA ASN A 136 8.44 12.97 -0.60
C ASN A 136 7.58 13.95 0.23
N TYR A 137 6.96 14.94 -0.40
CA TYR A 137 6.12 15.94 0.26
C TYR A 137 4.97 15.30 1.04
N GLY A 138 4.36 14.25 0.49
CA GLY A 138 3.36 13.45 1.19
C GLY A 138 3.89 12.85 2.51
N LEU A 139 5.15 12.43 2.57
CA LEU A 139 5.75 11.91 3.80
C LEU A 139 6.04 13.03 4.80
N TRP A 140 6.42 14.22 4.33
CA TRP A 140 6.57 15.41 5.17
C TRP A 140 5.23 15.89 5.76
N ASP A 141 4.13 15.78 5.01
CA ASP A 141 2.80 16.08 5.52
C ASP A 141 2.42 15.16 6.68
N GLN A 142 2.75 13.87 6.56
CA GLN A 142 2.55 12.91 7.64
C GLN A 142 3.40 13.25 8.88
N VAL A 143 4.66 13.70 8.69
CA VAL A 143 5.49 14.18 9.81
C VAL A 143 4.82 15.36 10.52
N GLU A 144 4.30 16.32 9.76
CA GLU A 144 3.63 17.49 10.34
C GLU A 144 2.35 17.09 11.07
N ALA A 145 1.55 16.18 10.52
CA ALA A 145 0.37 15.65 11.20
C ALA A 145 0.73 14.92 12.50
N LEU A 146 1.80 14.12 12.52
CA LEU A 146 2.29 13.45 13.73
C LEU A 146 2.79 14.46 14.78
N ARG A 147 3.51 15.50 14.38
CA ARG A 147 3.91 16.61 15.28
C ARG A 147 2.71 17.37 15.84
N TRP A 148 1.70 17.60 15.00
CA TRP A 148 0.44 18.21 15.43
C TRP A 148 -0.23 17.36 16.50
N LEU A 149 -0.33 16.05 16.29
CA LEU A 149 -0.91 15.11 17.26
C LEU A 149 -0.13 15.13 18.57
N GLN A 150 1.21 15.08 18.53
CA GLN A 150 2.06 15.21 19.72
C GLN A 150 1.75 16.47 20.55
N LYS A 151 1.46 17.58 19.87
CA LYS A 151 1.17 18.87 20.51
C LYS A 151 -0.28 18.98 21.01
N HIS A 152 -1.24 18.39 20.31
CA HIS A 152 -2.66 18.72 20.46
C HIS A 152 -3.56 17.58 20.93
N ILE A 153 -3.14 16.31 20.84
CA ILE A 153 -4.06 15.18 21.06
C ILE A 153 -4.60 15.07 22.50
N ARG A 154 -3.90 15.68 23.48
CA ARG A 154 -4.39 15.79 24.87
C ARG A 154 -5.73 16.51 24.98
N ALA A 155 -6.02 17.45 24.09
CA ALA A 155 -7.31 18.15 24.06
C ALA A 155 -8.50 17.23 23.73
N PHE A 156 -8.22 16.04 23.18
CA PHE A 156 -9.19 15.00 22.84
C PHE A 156 -9.16 13.82 23.82
N GLY A 157 -8.44 13.94 24.95
CA GLY A 157 -8.25 12.87 25.94
C GLY A 157 -7.08 11.94 25.67
N GLY A 158 -6.36 12.12 24.55
CA GLY A 158 -5.26 11.23 24.15
C GLY A 158 -3.95 11.49 24.90
N ASP A 159 -3.18 10.43 25.12
CA ASP A 159 -1.81 10.51 25.59
C ASP A 159 -0.82 10.55 24.41
N PRO A 160 -0.10 11.66 24.17
CA PRO A 160 0.89 11.73 23.10
C PRO A 160 2.06 10.75 23.29
N SER A 161 2.29 10.22 24.49
CA SER A 161 3.30 9.18 24.73
C SER A 161 2.81 7.76 24.41
N ARG A 162 1.52 7.58 24.12
CA ARG A 162 0.88 6.30 23.78
C ARG A 162 0.27 6.32 22.39
N VAL A 163 1.02 6.85 21.42
CA VAL A 163 0.63 6.87 20.01
C VAL A 163 1.12 5.58 19.34
N THR A 164 0.22 4.84 18.73
CA THR A 164 0.54 3.72 17.84
C THR A 164 0.31 4.15 16.39
N LEU A 165 1.40 4.20 15.61
CA LEU A 165 1.33 4.46 14.19
C LEU A 165 1.06 3.14 13.45
N PHE A 166 0.08 3.11 12.57
CA PHE A 166 -0.16 1.93 11.74
C PHE A 166 -0.51 2.33 10.33
N GLY A 167 -0.17 1.46 9.38
CA GLY A 167 -0.53 1.69 8.00
C GLY A 167 -0.47 0.43 7.18
N GLN A 168 -1.16 0.49 6.05
CA GLN A 168 -1.29 -0.62 5.11
C GLN A 168 -0.71 -0.24 3.74
N SER A 169 -0.02 -1.17 3.07
CA SER A 169 0.58 -0.91 1.75
C SER A 169 1.56 0.28 1.81
N ALA A 170 1.39 1.28 0.93
CA ALA A 170 2.07 2.59 0.98
C ALA A 170 1.98 3.28 2.37
N GLY A 171 0.93 3.06 3.15
CA GLY A 171 0.84 3.53 4.53
C GLY A 171 1.72 2.72 5.50
N GLY A 172 1.92 1.44 5.24
CA GLY A 172 2.89 0.59 5.95
C GLY A 172 4.33 1.02 5.61
N VAL A 173 4.61 1.28 4.33
CA VAL A 173 5.86 1.90 3.84
C VAL A 173 6.12 3.21 4.58
N SER A 174 5.10 4.07 4.67
CA SER A 174 5.18 5.33 5.42
C SER A 174 5.50 5.12 6.90
N THR A 175 4.84 4.15 7.54
CA THR A 175 5.12 3.77 8.94
C THR A 175 6.58 3.30 9.11
N ASN A 176 7.10 2.54 8.15
CA ASN A 176 8.52 2.13 8.14
C ASN A 176 9.48 3.32 7.97
N VAL A 177 9.18 4.26 7.07
CA VAL A 177 9.95 5.49 6.90
C VAL A 177 10.02 6.28 8.21
N HIS A 178 8.90 6.42 8.93
CA HIS A 178 8.87 7.18 10.18
C HIS A 178 9.65 6.51 11.32
N LEU A 179 9.77 5.16 11.31
CA LEU A 179 10.72 4.45 12.18
C LEU A 179 12.18 4.81 11.86
N LEU A 180 12.54 4.86 10.57
CA LEU A 180 13.90 5.11 10.10
C LEU A 180 14.33 6.58 10.25
N ARG A 181 13.38 7.51 10.12
CA ARG A 181 13.62 8.95 10.26
C ARG A 181 14.14 9.35 11.65
N GLY A 182 13.87 8.55 12.67
CA GLY A 182 14.43 8.73 14.01
C GLY A 182 13.85 9.91 14.79
N GLU A 183 12.63 10.35 14.48
CA GLU A 183 11.90 11.34 15.27
C GLU A 183 10.84 10.63 16.14
N PRO A 184 10.94 10.68 17.49
CA PRO A 184 10.10 9.90 18.38
C PRO A 184 8.69 10.51 18.52
N LEU A 185 7.87 10.36 17.48
CA LEU A 185 6.49 10.88 17.41
C LEU A 185 5.41 9.83 17.74
N PHE A 186 5.81 8.62 18.06
CA PHE A 186 4.95 7.50 18.43
C PHE A 186 5.73 6.48 19.28
N SER A 187 5.03 5.54 19.91
CA SER A 187 5.59 4.54 20.83
C SER A 187 5.38 3.09 20.35
N GLY A 188 4.50 2.86 19.38
CA GLY A 188 4.27 1.56 18.76
C GLY A 188 4.02 1.67 17.25
N ALA A 189 4.33 0.61 16.51
CA ALA A 189 4.18 0.58 15.05
C ALA A 189 3.53 -0.72 14.56
N ILE A 190 2.61 -0.63 13.60
CA ILE A 190 2.08 -1.80 12.87
C ILE A 190 2.30 -1.61 11.37
N LEU A 191 3.05 -2.53 10.76
CA LEU A 191 3.41 -2.52 9.36
C LEU A 191 2.63 -3.63 8.63
N GLN A 192 1.50 -3.25 8.02
CA GLN A 192 0.65 -4.18 7.29
C GLN A 192 1.02 -4.17 5.81
N SER A 193 1.66 -5.23 5.33
CA SER A 193 2.02 -5.38 3.91
C SER A 193 2.78 -4.17 3.37
N GLY A 194 3.76 -3.66 4.12
CA GLY A 194 4.42 -2.41 3.77
C GLY A 194 5.74 -2.19 4.49
N LEU A 195 6.84 -2.54 3.82
CA LEU A 195 8.20 -2.15 4.16
C LEU A 195 8.77 -1.30 3.02
N LEU A 196 9.76 -0.46 3.34
CA LEU A 196 10.17 0.68 2.50
C LEU A 196 10.30 0.40 0.99
N PRO A 197 10.94 -0.69 0.52
CA PRO A 197 11.18 -0.94 -0.91
C PRO A 197 9.92 -1.24 -1.72
N LEU A 198 8.76 -1.49 -1.08
CA LEU A 198 7.56 -1.99 -1.74
C LEU A 198 7.08 -1.10 -2.92
N CYS A 199 6.97 0.21 -2.70
CA CYS A 199 6.57 1.14 -3.76
C CYS A 199 7.74 1.57 -4.65
N GLY A 200 8.93 1.06 -4.35
CA GLY A 200 10.21 1.37 -4.96
C GLY A 200 10.83 2.66 -4.47
N ILE A 201 12.12 2.77 -4.76
CA ILE A 201 12.99 3.88 -4.39
C ILE A 201 13.65 4.36 -5.68
N MET A 202 13.68 5.66 -5.91
CA MET A 202 14.34 6.27 -7.05
C MET A 202 15.29 7.37 -6.59
N THR A 203 16.45 7.46 -7.20
CA THR A 203 17.33 8.63 -7.03
C THR A 203 16.71 9.85 -7.70
N VAL A 204 17.19 11.05 -7.37
CA VAL A 204 16.80 12.29 -8.07
C VAL A 204 17.06 12.18 -9.58
N GLU A 205 18.17 11.57 -9.98
CA GLU A 205 18.52 11.30 -11.38
C GLU A 205 17.49 10.41 -12.08
N GLN A 206 17.03 9.34 -11.44
CA GLN A 206 15.97 8.48 -12.01
C GLN A 206 14.64 9.21 -12.10
N TYR A 207 14.34 10.04 -11.11
CA TYR A 207 13.15 10.89 -11.11
C TYR A 207 13.19 11.96 -12.22
N GLN A 208 14.37 12.39 -12.65
CA GLN A 208 14.51 13.31 -13.78
C GLN A 208 13.84 12.74 -15.04
N ASN A 209 13.94 11.43 -15.29
CA ASN A 209 13.26 10.79 -16.43
C ASN A 209 11.74 10.85 -16.31
N VAL A 210 11.20 10.68 -15.09
CA VAL A 210 9.75 10.80 -14.81
C VAL A 210 9.29 12.25 -15.00
N TYR A 211 10.07 13.21 -14.52
CA TYR A 211 9.83 14.63 -14.67
C TYR A 211 9.81 15.04 -16.14
N GLU A 212 10.80 14.64 -16.94
CA GLU A 212 10.88 14.95 -18.36
C GLU A 212 9.71 14.36 -19.17
N LYS A 213 9.32 13.10 -18.88
CA LYS A 213 8.12 12.50 -19.48
C LYS A 213 6.84 13.25 -19.10
N THR A 214 6.77 13.74 -17.86
CA THR A 214 5.65 14.57 -17.38
C THR A 214 5.59 15.89 -18.14
N LEU A 215 6.73 16.55 -18.37
CA LEU A 215 6.80 17.76 -19.21
C LEU A 215 6.37 17.48 -20.65
N GLU A 216 6.81 16.35 -21.24
CA GLU A 216 6.43 15.92 -22.59
C GLU A 216 4.91 15.73 -22.72
N VAL A 217 4.28 14.99 -21.80
CA VAL A 217 2.82 14.78 -21.78
C VAL A 217 2.06 16.09 -21.58
N LEU A 218 2.59 17.01 -20.76
CA LEU A 218 1.98 18.31 -20.52
C LEU A 218 2.27 19.34 -21.62
N GLY A 219 3.08 18.99 -22.63
CA GLY A 219 3.47 19.88 -23.71
C GLY A 219 4.30 21.09 -23.25
N ILE A 220 5.04 20.94 -22.15
CA ILE A 220 5.97 21.97 -21.67
C ILE A 220 7.28 21.83 -22.45
N PRO A 221 7.71 22.86 -23.21
CA PRO A 221 8.89 22.74 -24.06
C PRO A 221 10.18 22.47 -23.26
N THR A 222 10.97 21.49 -23.72
CA THR A 222 12.20 21.07 -23.05
C THR A 222 13.40 21.96 -23.34
N ASP A 223 13.30 22.84 -24.35
CA ASP A 223 14.33 23.84 -24.72
C ASP A 223 14.30 25.09 -23.84
N LEU A 224 13.27 25.24 -22.99
CA LEU A 224 13.20 26.27 -21.96
C LEU A 224 14.26 26.07 -20.86
N SER A 225 14.62 27.16 -20.19
CA SER A 225 15.49 27.05 -19.01
C SER A 225 14.82 26.19 -17.92
N PRO A 226 15.60 25.51 -17.06
CA PRO A 226 15.05 24.68 -15.98
C PRO A 226 14.05 25.44 -15.10
N GLN A 227 14.31 26.72 -14.82
CA GLN A 227 13.43 27.59 -14.04
C GLN A 227 12.12 27.89 -14.76
N GLU A 228 12.15 28.14 -16.07
CA GLU A 228 10.96 28.39 -16.87
C GLU A 228 10.09 27.13 -17.01
N ARG A 229 10.70 25.96 -17.18
CA ARG A 229 9.99 24.66 -17.21
C ARG A 229 9.21 24.42 -15.93
N PHE A 230 9.87 24.59 -14.78
CA PHE A 230 9.23 24.42 -13.49
C PHE A 230 8.17 25.49 -13.23
N ALA A 231 8.43 26.75 -13.59
CA ALA A 231 7.43 27.82 -13.48
C ALA A 231 6.16 27.51 -14.29
N GLN A 232 6.27 26.95 -15.50
CA GLN A 232 5.11 26.51 -16.27
C GLN A 232 4.41 25.31 -15.63
N LEU A 233 5.16 24.33 -15.10
CA LEU A 233 4.58 23.18 -14.40
C LEU A 233 3.70 23.61 -13.21
N LEU A 234 4.14 24.61 -12.44
CA LEU A 234 3.38 25.17 -11.33
C LEU A 234 2.07 25.88 -11.75
N GLN A 235 1.92 26.23 -13.03
CA GLN A 235 0.69 26.83 -13.57
C GLN A 235 -0.25 25.79 -14.21
N VAL A 236 0.15 24.52 -14.27
CA VAL A 236 -0.70 23.46 -14.80
C VAL A 236 -1.84 23.18 -13.81
N ASP A 237 -3.06 23.09 -14.35
CA ASP A 237 -4.24 22.67 -13.59
C ASP A 237 -4.01 21.33 -12.87
N GLU A 238 -4.46 21.23 -11.61
CA GLU A 238 -4.26 20.07 -10.74
C GLU A 238 -4.78 18.77 -11.36
N ALA A 239 -5.97 18.81 -11.97
CA ALA A 239 -6.58 17.63 -12.57
C ALA A 239 -5.80 17.20 -13.82
N ARG A 240 -5.34 18.16 -14.64
CA ARG A 240 -4.48 17.87 -15.80
C ARG A 240 -3.13 17.29 -15.39
N LEU A 241 -2.48 17.85 -14.37
CA LEU A 241 -1.21 17.35 -13.84
C LEU A 241 -1.38 15.93 -13.27
N THR A 242 -2.44 15.68 -12.50
CA THR A 242 -2.75 14.35 -11.96
C THR A 242 -3.03 13.35 -13.07
N ALA A 243 -3.81 13.72 -14.09
CA ALA A 243 -4.14 12.85 -15.22
C ALA A 243 -2.91 12.46 -16.06
N SER A 244 -1.88 13.32 -16.13
CA SER A 244 -0.66 13.04 -16.88
C SER A 244 0.07 11.77 -16.41
N MET A 245 -0.12 11.36 -15.14
CA MET A 245 0.49 10.14 -14.60
C MET A 245 0.10 8.88 -15.39
N VAL A 246 -1.11 8.84 -15.96
CA VAL A 246 -1.58 7.67 -16.73
C VAL A 246 -0.68 7.43 -17.94
N ASP A 247 -0.40 8.48 -18.71
CA ASP A 247 0.43 8.42 -19.91
C ASP A 247 1.92 8.28 -19.58
N VAL A 248 2.37 8.83 -18.45
CA VAL A 248 3.77 8.75 -18.01
C VAL A 248 4.12 7.35 -17.50
N PHE A 249 3.28 6.77 -16.63
CA PHE A 249 3.58 5.51 -15.95
C PHE A 249 3.25 4.27 -16.79
N MET A 250 2.26 4.36 -17.69
CA MET A 250 1.89 3.28 -18.63
C MET A 250 1.70 1.92 -17.94
N ILE A 251 0.99 1.91 -16.82
CA ILE A 251 0.76 0.71 -16.01
C ILE A 251 -0.66 0.67 -15.42
N PRO A 252 -1.29 -0.51 -15.21
CA PRO A 252 -2.65 -0.60 -14.66
C PRO A 252 -2.83 -0.02 -13.25
N VAL A 253 -1.76 -0.02 -12.44
CA VAL A 253 -1.78 0.52 -11.08
C VAL A 253 -0.60 1.48 -10.93
N VAL A 254 -0.86 2.78 -11.14
CA VAL A 254 0.15 3.83 -10.94
C VAL A 254 0.67 3.76 -9.50
N THR A 255 1.98 3.63 -9.36
CA THR A 255 2.66 3.50 -8.07
C THR A 255 3.83 4.47 -8.03
N LEU A 256 3.79 5.43 -7.11
CA LEU A 256 4.84 6.43 -6.96
C LEU A 256 5.96 5.83 -6.09
N ALA A 257 7.21 6.07 -6.52
CA ALA A 257 8.38 5.71 -5.74
C ALA A 257 8.59 6.71 -4.59
N LEU A 258 9.42 6.35 -3.63
CA LEU A 258 10.04 7.32 -2.74
C LEU A 258 11.28 7.90 -3.44
N CYS A 259 11.56 9.18 -3.23
CA CYS A 259 12.81 9.78 -3.69
C CYS A 259 13.90 9.56 -2.64
N ASP A 260 15.02 8.94 -3.01
CA ASP A 260 16.19 8.84 -2.12
C ASP A 260 16.93 10.19 -2.08
N ASP A 261 16.34 11.14 -1.38
CA ASP A 261 16.80 12.53 -1.29
C ASP A 261 17.87 12.75 -0.19
N HIS A 262 18.15 11.72 0.61
CA HIS A 262 19.02 11.75 1.81
C HIS A 262 18.63 12.81 2.86
N VAL A 263 17.45 13.42 2.77
CA VAL A 263 17.00 14.49 3.66
C VAL A 263 15.89 13.98 4.58
N LEU A 264 14.92 13.24 4.05
CA LEU A 264 13.79 12.75 4.85
C LEU A 264 14.23 11.83 5.99
N ILE A 265 15.06 10.82 5.70
CA ILE A 265 15.59 9.86 6.69
C ILE A 265 17.06 10.09 7.06
N LYS A 266 17.70 11.13 6.50
CA LYS A 266 19.11 11.53 6.76
C LYS A 266 20.16 10.44 6.43
N SER A 267 19.79 9.48 5.60
CA SER A 267 20.65 8.40 5.09
C SER A 267 20.09 7.92 3.74
N PRO A 268 20.84 7.09 2.98
CA PRO A 268 20.27 6.36 1.87
C PRO A 268 19.07 5.51 2.31
N MET A 269 18.06 5.43 1.45
CA MET A 269 16.89 4.57 1.68
C MET A 269 17.27 3.08 1.61
N PRO A 270 16.89 2.26 2.62
CA PRO A 270 17.16 0.83 2.64
C PRO A 270 16.61 0.09 1.41
N SER A 271 17.43 -0.77 0.80
CA SER A 271 17.00 -1.67 -0.28
C SER A 271 16.44 -2.99 0.27
N TYR A 272 16.04 -3.92 -0.59
CA TYR A 272 15.52 -5.23 -0.19
C TYR A 272 16.48 -5.99 0.75
N ASN A 273 17.78 -6.01 0.43
CA ASN A 273 18.78 -6.69 1.26
C ASN A 273 18.91 -6.12 2.68
N SER A 274 18.64 -4.83 2.88
CA SER A 274 18.82 -4.15 4.17
C SER A 274 17.93 -4.72 5.27
N PHE A 275 16.79 -5.33 4.91
CA PHE A 275 15.82 -5.85 5.87
C PHE A 275 16.29 -7.11 6.61
N SER A 276 17.26 -7.84 6.07
CA SER A 276 17.94 -8.93 6.79
C SER A 276 18.70 -8.46 8.05
N THR A 277 18.93 -7.15 8.17
CA THR A 277 19.55 -6.50 9.33
C THR A 277 18.65 -5.43 9.96
N PHE A 278 17.35 -5.44 9.64
CA PHE A 278 16.39 -4.48 10.14
C PHE A 278 16.43 -4.39 11.68
N GLN A 279 16.56 -3.17 12.19
CA GLN A 279 16.41 -2.86 13.61
C GLN A 279 15.55 -1.60 13.74
N PRO A 280 14.47 -1.65 14.54
CA PRO A 280 13.72 -0.44 14.83
C PRO A 280 14.50 0.47 15.79
N PRO A 281 14.16 1.76 15.85
CA PRO A 281 14.78 2.69 16.79
C PRO A 281 14.49 2.27 18.25
N ALA A 282 15.43 2.57 19.14
CA ALA A 282 15.34 2.19 20.57
C ALA A 282 14.07 2.72 21.28
N TRP A 283 13.49 3.82 20.78
CA TRP A 283 12.28 4.43 21.34
C TRP A 283 10.97 3.74 20.91
N CYS A 284 10.97 2.89 19.88
CA CYS A 284 9.78 2.15 19.44
C CYS A 284 10.12 0.67 19.22
N GLN A 285 9.91 -0.13 20.26
CA GLN A 285 10.17 -1.58 20.26
C GLN A 285 8.88 -2.42 20.24
N HIS A 286 7.71 -1.78 20.37
CA HIS A 286 6.41 -2.43 20.26
C HIS A 286 5.98 -2.44 18.79
N ILE A 287 6.37 -3.48 18.06
CA ILE A 287 6.19 -3.55 16.60
C ILE A 287 5.42 -4.81 16.21
N MET A 288 4.46 -4.64 15.30
CA MET A 288 3.77 -5.72 14.61
C MET A 288 4.06 -5.63 13.10
N ILE A 289 4.36 -6.77 12.47
CA ILE A 289 4.60 -6.89 11.03
C ILE A 289 3.70 -8.00 10.50
N GLY A 290 3.09 -7.82 9.34
CA GLY A 290 2.41 -8.92 8.68
C GLY A 290 2.09 -8.65 7.22
N ASP A 291 1.48 -9.64 6.60
CA ASP A 291 1.17 -9.68 5.16
C ASP A 291 -0.03 -10.58 4.87
N ALA A 292 -0.56 -10.46 3.65
CA ALA A 292 -1.64 -11.27 3.11
C ALA A 292 -1.11 -12.42 2.24
N GLY A 293 -1.90 -13.47 2.02
CA GLY A 293 -1.48 -14.65 1.25
C GLY A 293 -1.24 -14.40 -0.25
N ASN A 294 -1.95 -13.44 -0.85
CA ASN A 294 -1.93 -13.14 -2.29
C ASN A 294 -1.72 -11.63 -2.52
N GLU A 295 -0.58 -11.11 -2.11
CA GLU A 295 -0.30 -9.67 -2.14
C GLU A 295 -0.28 -9.09 -3.56
N CYS A 296 0.37 -9.78 -4.49
CA CYS A 296 0.63 -9.21 -5.80
C CYS A 296 -0.51 -9.41 -6.81
N ILE A 297 -1.60 -10.08 -6.43
CA ILE A 297 -2.78 -10.26 -7.30
C ILE A 297 -3.38 -8.93 -7.76
N ILE A 298 -3.17 -7.84 -7.01
CA ILE A 298 -3.61 -6.50 -7.40
C ILE A 298 -2.92 -5.98 -8.68
N TRP A 299 -1.75 -6.51 -9.01
CA TRP A 299 -1.03 -6.23 -10.26
C TRP A 299 -1.27 -7.29 -11.33
N ASN A 300 -2.29 -8.15 -11.20
CA ASN A 300 -2.56 -9.24 -12.15
C ASN A 300 -2.50 -8.79 -13.62
N LYS A 301 -3.03 -7.61 -13.96
CA LYS A 301 -3.03 -7.06 -15.31
C LYS A 301 -1.63 -6.81 -15.89
N ALA A 302 -0.62 -6.60 -15.06
CA ALA A 302 0.76 -6.42 -15.51
C ALA A 302 1.38 -7.73 -16.02
N TYR A 303 0.91 -8.87 -15.54
CA TYR A 303 1.50 -10.17 -15.85
C TYR A 303 0.52 -11.26 -16.35
N ARG A 304 -0.79 -10.99 -16.43
CA ARG A 304 -1.82 -11.98 -16.81
C ARG A 304 -1.60 -12.61 -18.18
N ASP A 305 -1.04 -11.85 -19.11
CA ASP A 305 -0.82 -12.27 -20.49
C ASP A 305 0.61 -12.76 -20.74
N LEU A 306 1.44 -12.83 -19.70
CA LEU A 306 2.80 -13.35 -19.82
C LEU A 306 2.77 -14.87 -20.00
N LYS A 307 3.49 -15.32 -21.02
CA LYS A 307 3.72 -16.74 -21.28
C LYS A 307 5.04 -17.14 -20.66
N ALA A 308 5.15 -18.38 -20.17
CA ALA A 308 6.41 -18.86 -19.62
C ALA A 308 7.55 -18.84 -20.66
N GLU A 309 7.21 -19.05 -21.93
CA GLU A 309 8.10 -18.77 -23.05
C GLU A 309 8.49 -17.28 -23.07
N GLY A 310 9.79 -17.01 -22.92
CA GLY A 310 10.33 -15.65 -22.92
C GLY A 310 10.51 -15.03 -21.53
N LEU A 311 9.95 -15.61 -20.45
CA LEU A 311 10.16 -15.10 -19.08
C LEU A 311 11.64 -15.06 -18.72
N LEU A 312 12.42 -16.09 -19.06
CA LEU A 312 13.86 -16.09 -18.76
C LEU A 312 14.57 -14.89 -19.39
N SER A 313 14.31 -14.60 -20.66
CA SER A 313 14.92 -13.46 -21.35
C SER A 313 14.51 -12.12 -20.72
N ARG A 314 13.22 -11.98 -20.39
CA ARG A 314 12.70 -10.79 -19.70
C ARG A 314 13.34 -10.59 -18.32
N CYS A 315 13.38 -11.65 -17.52
CA CYS A 315 13.98 -11.62 -16.18
C CYS A 315 15.49 -11.35 -16.27
N ALA A 316 16.19 -11.95 -17.24
CA ALA A 316 17.62 -11.74 -17.45
C ALA A 316 17.95 -10.28 -17.82
N ALA A 317 17.04 -9.55 -18.47
CA ALA A 317 17.20 -8.13 -18.73
C ALA A 317 17.13 -7.26 -17.46
N VAL A 318 16.59 -7.77 -16.35
CA VAL A 318 16.53 -7.05 -15.04
C VAL A 318 17.75 -7.39 -14.18
N VAL A 319 18.02 -8.67 -14.01
CA VAL A 319 18.94 -9.17 -12.96
C VAL A 319 20.10 -10.00 -13.51
N GLY A 320 20.24 -10.10 -14.83
CA GLY A 320 21.22 -10.96 -15.48
C GLY A 320 20.75 -12.42 -15.58
N LEU A 321 21.34 -13.15 -16.54
CA LEU A 321 20.88 -14.50 -16.91
C LEU A 321 21.01 -15.52 -15.78
N GLU A 322 22.09 -15.46 -14.99
CA GLU A 322 22.32 -16.42 -13.92
C GLU A 322 21.29 -16.29 -12.79
N ALA A 323 21.13 -15.07 -12.26
CA ALA A 323 20.16 -14.79 -11.21
C ALA A 323 18.73 -15.12 -11.67
N ALA A 324 18.36 -14.70 -12.90
CA ALA A 324 17.06 -15.00 -13.48
C ALA A 324 16.80 -16.51 -13.56
N ARG A 325 17.78 -17.30 -14.04
CA ARG A 325 17.64 -18.76 -14.13
C ARG A 325 17.44 -19.41 -12.76
N LYS A 326 18.23 -18.99 -11.76
CA LYS A 326 18.11 -19.52 -10.39
C LYS A 326 16.75 -19.18 -9.78
N LEU A 327 16.35 -17.92 -9.85
CA LEU A 327 15.07 -17.44 -9.31
C LEU A 327 13.87 -18.15 -9.95
N LEU A 328 13.82 -18.24 -11.29
CA LEU A 328 12.74 -18.97 -11.97
C LEU A 328 12.72 -20.46 -11.60
N SER A 329 13.91 -21.07 -11.43
CA SER A 329 14.03 -22.47 -11.00
C SER A 329 13.51 -22.70 -9.59
N ILE A 330 13.73 -21.78 -8.64
CA ILE A 330 13.23 -21.89 -7.25
C ILE A 330 11.69 -21.95 -7.22
N TYR A 331 11.03 -21.31 -8.18
CA TYR A 331 9.57 -21.28 -8.31
C TYR A 331 9.02 -22.27 -9.34
N ASN A 332 9.86 -23.17 -9.86
CA ASN A 332 9.49 -24.14 -10.90
C ASN A 332 8.87 -23.50 -12.16
N ILE A 333 9.26 -22.27 -12.49
CA ILE A 333 8.80 -21.58 -13.69
C ILE A 333 9.59 -22.09 -14.88
N THR A 334 8.97 -22.95 -15.68
CA THR A 334 9.57 -23.56 -16.87
C THR A 334 8.81 -23.16 -18.14
N PRO A 335 9.46 -23.13 -19.32
CA PRO A 335 8.79 -22.75 -20.57
C PRO A 335 7.58 -23.60 -20.96
N SER A 336 7.39 -24.77 -20.33
CA SER A 336 6.29 -25.70 -20.60
C SER A 336 5.02 -25.44 -19.77
N LEU A 337 5.05 -24.50 -18.82
CA LEU A 337 3.86 -24.18 -18.03
C LEU A 337 2.74 -23.66 -18.93
N SER A 338 1.50 -24.09 -18.65
CA SER A 338 0.30 -23.51 -19.27
C SER A 338 0.16 -22.03 -18.89
N PRO A 339 -0.64 -21.23 -19.62
CA PRO A 339 -0.89 -19.83 -19.25
C PRO A 339 -1.41 -19.67 -17.82
N THR A 340 -2.31 -20.55 -17.37
CA THR A 340 -2.87 -20.51 -16.01
C THR A 340 -1.81 -20.84 -14.95
N GLU A 341 -1.00 -21.88 -15.17
CA GLU A 341 0.10 -22.21 -14.24
C GLU A 341 1.15 -21.10 -14.21
N THR A 342 1.46 -20.51 -15.36
CA THR A 342 2.37 -19.37 -15.47
C THR A 342 1.86 -18.19 -14.66
N PHE A 343 0.58 -17.86 -14.78
CA PHE A 343 -0.06 -16.77 -14.05
C PHE A 343 0.10 -16.93 -12.53
N TYR A 344 -0.28 -18.08 -11.98
CA TYR A 344 -0.18 -18.32 -10.54
C TYR A 344 1.27 -18.48 -10.06
N ALA A 345 2.16 -19.00 -10.90
CA ALA A 345 3.58 -19.04 -10.57
C ALA A 345 4.20 -17.64 -10.50
N ILE A 346 3.83 -16.73 -11.40
CA ILE A 346 4.25 -15.32 -11.35
C ILE A 346 3.63 -14.62 -10.14
N GLU A 347 2.32 -14.80 -9.88
CA GLU A 347 1.67 -14.22 -8.70
C GLU A 347 2.37 -14.63 -7.41
N LYS A 348 2.67 -15.93 -7.26
CA LYS A 348 3.39 -16.41 -6.08
C LYS A 348 4.83 -15.88 -6.02
N PHE A 349 5.52 -15.85 -7.15
CA PHE A 349 6.88 -15.29 -7.26
C PHE A 349 6.91 -13.83 -6.82
N THR A 350 5.97 -13.01 -7.29
CA THR A 350 5.95 -11.58 -7.00
C THR A 350 5.46 -11.30 -5.58
N THR A 351 4.44 -12.02 -5.09
CA THR A 351 3.98 -11.96 -3.69
C THR A 351 5.13 -12.26 -2.73
N ASP A 352 5.89 -13.33 -2.99
CA ASP A 352 7.03 -13.71 -2.15
C ASP A 352 8.15 -12.67 -2.22
N GLY A 353 8.46 -12.13 -3.41
CA GLY A 353 9.61 -11.23 -3.60
C GLY A 353 9.38 -9.78 -3.19
N MET A 354 8.15 -9.26 -3.30
CA MET A 354 7.83 -7.88 -2.91
C MET A 354 7.41 -7.75 -1.44
N TYR A 355 6.90 -8.83 -0.82
CA TYR A 355 6.32 -8.78 0.51
C TYR A 355 6.90 -9.86 1.44
N LEU A 356 6.50 -11.12 1.25
CA LEU A 356 6.60 -12.13 2.29
C LEU A 356 8.05 -12.44 2.67
N ALA A 357 8.95 -12.63 1.70
CA ALA A 357 10.34 -12.96 1.99
C ALA A 357 11.06 -11.81 2.73
N MET A 358 10.81 -10.57 2.31
CA MET A 358 11.40 -9.38 2.94
C MET A 358 10.82 -9.15 4.35
N ASN A 359 9.51 -9.33 4.52
CA ASN A 359 8.86 -9.27 5.83
C ASN A 359 9.44 -10.32 6.77
N TYR A 360 9.63 -11.55 6.29
CA TYR A 360 10.21 -12.63 7.07
C TYR A 360 11.67 -12.33 7.46
N ASP A 361 12.48 -11.79 6.54
CA ASP A 361 13.84 -11.32 6.85
C ASP A 361 13.82 -10.23 7.93
N ALA A 362 12.90 -9.26 7.84
CA ALA A 362 12.75 -8.21 8.84
C ALA A 362 12.31 -8.76 10.22
N MET A 363 11.38 -9.71 10.25
CA MET A 363 10.93 -10.40 11.47
C MET A 363 12.08 -11.17 12.12
N ARG A 364 12.91 -11.85 11.33
CA ARG A 364 14.09 -12.58 11.83
C ARG A 364 15.20 -11.65 12.32
N ALA A 365 15.38 -10.49 11.67
CA ALA A 365 16.31 -9.47 12.12
C ALA A 365 15.84 -8.82 13.44
N PHE A 366 14.54 -8.62 13.62
CA PHE A 366 13.95 -8.09 14.85
C PHE A 366 12.93 -9.06 15.47
N PRO A 367 13.38 -10.15 16.11
CA PRO A 367 12.49 -11.23 16.55
C PRO A 367 11.59 -10.83 17.74
N SER A 368 11.79 -9.66 18.34
CA SER A 368 10.90 -9.16 19.39
C SER A 368 9.56 -8.64 18.84
N CYS A 369 9.35 -8.60 17.53
CA CYS A 369 8.07 -8.19 16.94
C CYS A 369 6.94 -9.22 17.17
N PHE A 370 5.71 -8.78 16.93
CA PHE A 370 4.56 -9.65 16.70
C PHE A 370 4.40 -9.85 15.20
N ALA A 371 4.35 -11.10 14.77
CA ALA A 371 4.23 -11.44 13.35
C ALA A 371 2.88 -12.06 13.04
N TYR A 372 2.29 -11.74 11.89
CA TYR A 372 1.07 -12.38 11.43
C TYR A 372 1.02 -12.61 9.91
N HIS A 373 0.23 -13.60 9.51
CA HIS A 373 -0.23 -13.80 8.14
C HIS A 373 -1.76 -13.71 8.08
N PHE A 374 -2.26 -12.98 7.10
CA PHE A 374 -3.67 -12.85 6.80
C PHE A 374 -4.01 -13.71 5.58
N ASP A 375 -4.71 -14.82 5.83
CA ASP A 375 -5.05 -15.86 4.86
C ASP A 375 -6.56 -16.12 4.79
N GLU A 376 -7.37 -15.15 5.24
CA GLU A 376 -8.82 -15.21 5.03
C GLU A 376 -9.15 -15.01 3.55
N PRO A 377 -9.87 -15.93 2.91
CA PRO A 377 -10.26 -15.78 1.52
C PRO A 377 -11.32 -14.68 1.38
N SER A 378 -11.20 -13.86 0.34
CA SER A 378 -12.19 -12.85 -0.01
C SER A 378 -13.56 -13.50 -0.27
N PRO A 379 -14.62 -13.14 0.48
CA PRO A 379 -15.95 -13.72 0.29
C PRO A 379 -16.73 -13.05 -0.85
N TYR A 380 -16.14 -12.05 -1.51
CA TYR A 380 -16.81 -11.23 -2.51
C TYR A 380 -16.69 -11.84 -3.90
N ASP A 381 -17.79 -11.77 -4.66
CA ASP A 381 -17.83 -12.23 -6.05
C ASP A 381 -17.17 -11.20 -6.99
N ASN A 382 -15.85 -11.30 -7.11
CA ASN A 382 -15.01 -10.48 -7.98
C ASN A 382 -13.79 -11.27 -8.49
N GLU A 383 -12.93 -10.64 -9.29
CA GLU A 383 -11.75 -11.29 -9.90
C GLU A 383 -10.75 -11.88 -8.87
N TRP A 384 -10.82 -11.43 -7.61
CA TRP A 384 -9.95 -11.86 -6.51
C TRP A 384 -10.72 -12.65 -5.42
N GLY A 385 -11.98 -13.01 -5.70
CA GLY A 385 -12.79 -13.84 -4.82
C GLY A 385 -12.08 -15.16 -4.49
N GLY A 386 -12.12 -15.58 -3.23
CA GLY A 386 -11.45 -16.79 -2.76
C GLY A 386 -9.95 -16.63 -2.46
N LEU A 387 -9.34 -15.49 -2.78
CA LEU A 387 -7.93 -15.21 -2.47
C LEU A 387 -7.82 -14.32 -1.24
N ALA A 388 -6.74 -14.48 -0.47
CA ALA A 388 -6.38 -13.59 0.63
C ALA A 388 -5.57 -12.41 0.08
N HIS A 389 -6.24 -11.53 -0.67
CA HIS A 389 -5.60 -10.49 -1.46
C HIS A 389 -5.13 -9.30 -0.63
N HIS A 390 -4.18 -8.53 -1.17
CA HIS A 390 -3.68 -7.29 -0.58
C HIS A 390 -4.80 -6.35 -0.11
N SER A 391 -4.59 -5.73 1.04
CA SER A 391 -5.50 -4.80 1.73
C SER A 391 -6.81 -5.41 2.24
N LEU A 392 -7.11 -6.69 2.01
CA LEU A 392 -8.33 -7.32 2.49
C LEU A 392 -8.40 -7.33 4.01
N GLU A 393 -7.28 -7.42 4.71
CA GLU A 393 -7.20 -7.38 6.16
C GLU A 393 -7.79 -6.09 6.75
N ASN A 394 -7.78 -4.97 6.01
CA ASN A 394 -8.45 -3.74 6.44
C ASN A 394 -9.98 -3.92 6.59
N VAL A 395 -10.60 -4.74 5.73
CA VAL A 395 -12.04 -5.06 5.86
C VAL A 395 -12.33 -5.70 7.21
N PHE A 396 -11.40 -6.52 7.71
CA PHE A 396 -11.53 -7.23 8.97
C PHE A 396 -11.17 -6.34 10.16
N ILE A 397 -10.08 -5.57 10.10
CA ILE A 397 -9.60 -4.73 11.21
C ILE A 397 -10.53 -3.55 11.47
N TRP A 398 -10.98 -2.86 10.42
CA TRP A 398 -11.85 -1.68 10.57
C TRP A 398 -13.30 -2.04 10.88
N SER A 399 -13.70 -3.28 10.57
CA SER A 399 -15.06 -3.81 10.77
C SER A 399 -16.18 -3.00 10.10
N THR A 400 -15.88 -2.02 9.24
CA THR A 400 -16.86 -1.15 8.58
C THR A 400 -17.80 -1.93 7.66
N LEU A 401 -17.28 -2.96 6.99
CA LEU A 401 -18.03 -3.88 6.14
C LEU A 401 -18.28 -5.22 6.82
N ARG A 402 -18.17 -5.31 8.14
CA ARG A 402 -18.29 -6.60 8.84
C ARG A 402 -19.60 -7.32 8.53
N HIS A 403 -20.71 -6.60 8.42
CA HIS A 403 -22.03 -7.18 8.16
C HIS A 403 -22.15 -7.87 6.78
N THR A 404 -21.25 -7.58 5.84
CA THR A 404 -21.22 -8.25 4.52
C THR A 404 -20.38 -9.52 4.51
N LEU A 405 -19.65 -9.82 5.59
CA LEU A 405 -18.83 -11.02 5.71
C LEU A 405 -19.68 -12.25 6.10
N PRO A 406 -19.28 -13.47 5.71
CA PRO A 406 -19.82 -14.72 6.24
C PRO A 406 -19.70 -14.80 7.77
N PRO A 407 -20.59 -15.54 8.47
CA PRO A 407 -20.63 -15.54 9.95
C PRO A 407 -19.30 -15.89 10.65
N ALA A 408 -18.50 -16.79 10.08
CA ALA A 408 -17.19 -17.13 10.63
C ALA A 408 -16.19 -15.96 10.51
N GLN A 409 -16.19 -15.28 9.35
CA GLN A 409 -15.35 -14.12 9.10
C GLN A 409 -15.81 -12.86 9.87
N GLN A 410 -17.10 -12.74 10.19
CA GLN A 410 -17.58 -11.69 11.10
C GLN A 410 -16.95 -11.78 12.49
N LYS A 411 -16.85 -12.99 13.03
CA LYS A 411 -16.18 -13.23 14.33
C LYS A 411 -14.68 -12.96 14.23
N GLN A 412 -14.08 -13.29 13.09
CA GLN A 412 -12.68 -12.98 12.84
C GLN A 412 -12.43 -11.47 12.76
N SER A 413 -13.31 -10.71 12.10
CA SER A 413 -13.23 -9.25 12.06
C SER A 413 -13.27 -8.64 13.46
N GLU A 414 -14.18 -9.07 14.34
CA GLU A 414 -14.18 -8.63 15.75
C GLU A 414 -12.87 -8.95 16.47
N ARG A 415 -12.35 -10.16 16.24
CA ARG A 415 -11.11 -10.62 16.86
C ARG A 415 -9.95 -9.73 16.42
N MET A 416 -9.80 -9.47 15.12
CA MET A 416 -8.74 -8.63 14.58
C MET A 416 -8.85 -7.20 15.10
N ALA A 417 -10.03 -6.57 15.04
CA ALA A 417 -10.24 -5.23 15.60
C ALA A 417 -9.79 -5.14 17.06
N ARG A 418 -10.20 -6.10 17.90
CA ARG A 418 -9.79 -6.18 19.32
C ARG A 418 -8.29 -6.37 19.50
N LEU A 419 -7.64 -7.20 18.69
CA LEU A 419 -6.20 -7.46 18.81
C LEU A 419 -5.37 -6.20 18.48
N TRP A 420 -5.77 -5.43 17.46
CA TRP A 420 -5.13 -4.15 17.12
C TRP A 420 -5.32 -3.12 18.23
N LEU A 421 -6.53 -3.04 18.81
CA LEU A 421 -6.82 -2.15 19.94
C LEU A 421 -6.00 -2.51 21.19
N ARG A 422 -5.83 -3.81 21.49
CA ARG A 422 -4.99 -4.29 22.61
C ARG A 422 -3.52 -3.96 22.41
N PHE A 423 -3.01 -4.17 21.20
CA PHE A 423 -1.66 -3.75 20.85
C PHE A 423 -1.47 -2.25 21.10
N ALA A 424 -2.43 -1.41 20.71
CA ALA A 424 -2.36 0.02 20.98
C ALA A 424 -2.41 0.39 22.47
N GLN A 425 -3.01 -0.44 23.33
CA GLN A 425 -2.94 -0.27 24.79
C GLN A 425 -1.54 -0.59 25.36
N GLY A 426 -0.68 -1.25 24.58
CA GLY A 426 0.63 -1.76 25.01
C GLY A 426 0.59 -3.22 25.47
N GLU A 427 -0.51 -3.93 25.23
CA GLU A 427 -0.62 -5.37 25.52
C GLU A 427 0.10 -6.21 24.45
N GLU A 428 0.51 -7.42 24.81
CA GLU A 428 0.99 -8.39 23.84
C GLU A 428 -0.22 -9.11 23.20
N PRO A 429 -0.52 -8.91 21.91
CA PRO A 429 -1.74 -9.46 21.32
C PRO A 429 -1.66 -10.99 21.12
N TRP A 430 -0.46 -11.55 21.00
CA TRP A 430 -0.13 -12.98 21.01
C TRP A 430 1.36 -13.16 21.30
N GLU A 431 1.90 -14.38 21.21
CA GLU A 431 3.32 -14.60 21.47
C GLU A 431 4.23 -13.93 20.42
N ARG A 432 5.33 -13.34 20.88
CA ARG A 432 6.34 -12.70 20.00
C ARG A 432 7.03 -13.72 19.12
N PHE A 433 7.47 -13.27 17.94
CA PHE A 433 8.16 -14.08 16.94
C PHE A 433 9.40 -14.80 17.49
N SER A 434 10.12 -14.20 18.44
CA SER A 434 11.30 -14.78 19.11
C SER A 434 11.08 -16.18 19.71
N ARG A 435 9.83 -16.55 19.98
CA ARG A 435 9.47 -17.87 20.50
C ARG A 435 9.25 -18.83 19.33
N ALA A 436 10.34 -19.44 18.88
CA ALA A 436 10.34 -20.43 17.80
C ALA A 436 9.82 -19.91 16.45
N GLU A 437 10.03 -18.62 16.16
CA GLU A 437 9.60 -17.95 14.93
C GLU A 437 8.09 -18.07 14.69
N LYS A 438 7.30 -18.10 15.76
CA LYS A 438 5.86 -18.30 15.66
C LYS A 438 5.13 -17.06 15.15
N MET A 439 4.14 -17.31 14.29
CA MET A 439 3.33 -16.28 13.62
C MET A 439 1.85 -16.56 13.87
N MET A 440 1.07 -15.49 14.04
CA MET A 440 -0.39 -15.56 14.10
C MET A 440 -0.95 -15.71 12.68
N ILE A 441 -1.73 -16.75 12.43
CA ILE A 441 -2.36 -17.00 11.14
C ILE A 441 -3.86 -16.73 11.28
N PHE A 442 -4.38 -15.79 10.49
CA PHE A 442 -5.81 -15.52 10.37
C PHE A 442 -6.34 -16.22 9.13
N ALA A 443 -7.10 -17.32 9.26
CA ALA A 443 -7.59 -18.07 8.10
C ALA A 443 -8.92 -18.79 8.40
N ASN A 444 -9.81 -18.88 7.41
CA ASN A 444 -11.03 -19.68 7.47
C ASN A 444 -11.93 -19.39 8.70
N GLY A 445 -11.97 -18.15 9.18
CA GLY A 445 -12.69 -17.72 10.36
C GLY A 445 -12.07 -18.15 11.70
N THR A 446 -10.84 -18.69 11.69
CA THR A 446 -10.11 -19.15 12.87
C THR A 446 -8.74 -18.48 12.98
N THR A 447 -8.12 -18.61 14.15
CA THR A 447 -6.75 -18.15 14.40
C THR A 447 -5.92 -19.27 14.95
N GLU A 448 -4.72 -19.45 14.41
CA GLU A 448 -3.74 -20.42 14.87
C GLU A 448 -2.39 -19.74 15.00
N ILE A 449 -1.58 -20.17 15.95
CA ILE A 449 -0.18 -19.75 16.03
C ILE A 449 0.67 -20.88 15.51
N LYS A 450 1.44 -20.63 14.45
CA LYS A 450 2.23 -21.64 13.75
C LYS A 450 3.70 -21.27 13.69
N THR A 451 4.55 -22.27 13.85
CA THR A 451 5.96 -22.21 13.45
C THR A 451 6.09 -22.29 11.92
N PRO A 452 7.23 -21.90 11.33
CA PRO A 452 7.47 -22.07 9.89
C PRO A 452 7.34 -23.53 9.41
N ALA A 453 7.61 -24.50 10.28
CA ALA A 453 7.47 -25.92 9.98
C ALA A 453 5.99 -26.37 9.91
N GLU A 454 5.13 -25.81 10.77
CA GLU A 454 3.68 -26.07 10.77
C GLU A 454 2.95 -25.34 9.63
N ASP A 455 3.54 -24.25 9.13
CA ASP A 455 3.06 -23.46 7.99
C ASP A 455 3.92 -23.71 6.71
N SER A 456 4.36 -24.95 6.51
CA SER A 456 5.34 -25.29 5.46
C SER A 456 4.90 -24.95 4.02
N GLY A 457 3.60 -24.74 3.78
CA GLY A 457 3.05 -24.35 2.48
C GLY A 457 3.35 -22.90 2.07
N ARG A 458 3.72 -22.03 3.02
CA ARG A 458 3.89 -20.59 2.79
C ARG A 458 4.99 -20.26 1.79
N GLY A 459 6.19 -20.80 1.99
CA GLY A 459 7.36 -20.52 1.14
C GLY A 459 8.70 -20.36 1.86
N TYR A 460 8.78 -20.55 3.19
CA TYR A 460 10.00 -20.31 3.98
C TYR A 460 11.27 -20.96 3.41
N GLU A 461 11.19 -22.20 2.90
CA GLU A 461 12.36 -22.87 2.30
C GLU A 461 12.79 -22.22 0.98
N ARG A 462 11.84 -21.74 0.15
CA ARG A 462 12.19 -20.98 -1.06
C ARG A 462 12.93 -19.71 -0.68
N TRP A 463 12.46 -19.00 0.34
CA TRP A 463 13.08 -17.74 0.78
C TRP A 463 14.47 -17.99 1.38
N ALA A 464 14.61 -19.04 2.19
CA ALA A 464 15.91 -19.49 2.68
C ALA A 464 16.86 -19.87 1.53
N GLN A 465 16.37 -20.50 0.46
CA GLN A 465 17.18 -20.79 -0.72
C GLN A 465 17.61 -19.52 -1.46
N VAL A 466 16.71 -18.56 -1.68
CA VAL A 466 17.04 -17.24 -2.26
C VAL A 466 18.14 -16.56 -1.44
N GLN A 467 18.05 -16.61 -0.10
CA GLN A 467 19.05 -16.06 0.80
C GLN A 467 20.40 -16.78 0.71
N ARG A 468 20.42 -18.13 0.69
CA ARG A 468 21.66 -18.91 0.55
C ARG A 468 22.39 -18.64 -0.77
N GLU A 469 21.64 -18.35 -1.83
CA GLU A 469 22.18 -18.00 -3.15
C GLU A 469 22.56 -16.51 -3.27
N GLY A 470 22.28 -15.68 -2.26
CA GLY A 470 22.55 -14.24 -2.28
C GLY A 470 21.68 -13.46 -3.27
N LEU A 471 20.45 -13.93 -3.50
CA LEU A 471 19.56 -13.44 -4.56
C LEU A 471 18.48 -12.46 -4.08
N GLN A 472 18.45 -12.02 -2.82
CA GLN A 472 17.30 -11.27 -2.27
C GLN A 472 17.07 -9.92 -2.99
N GLU A 473 18.13 -9.13 -3.23
CA GLU A 473 18.04 -7.88 -4.00
C GLU A 473 17.55 -8.13 -5.44
N ALA A 474 18.07 -9.16 -6.10
CA ALA A 474 17.62 -9.54 -7.44
C ALA A 474 16.16 -10.00 -7.42
N PHE A 475 15.74 -10.73 -6.38
CA PHE A 475 14.39 -11.23 -6.25
C PHE A 475 13.38 -10.09 -6.09
N GLY A 476 13.65 -9.16 -5.17
CA GLY A 476 12.80 -7.98 -4.97
C GLY A 476 12.70 -7.11 -6.21
N ARG A 477 13.85 -6.77 -6.83
CA ARG A 477 13.88 -5.96 -8.06
C ARG A 477 13.17 -6.62 -9.25
N LEU A 478 13.31 -7.94 -9.40
CA LEU A 478 12.62 -8.67 -10.46
C LEU A 478 11.12 -8.72 -10.21
N SER A 479 10.70 -8.92 -8.96
CA SER A 479 9.28 -8.92 -8.60
C SER A 479 8.65 -7.52 -8.78
N ASP A 480 9.33 -6.44 -8.38
CA ASP A 480 8.93 -5.06 -8.66
C ASP A 480 8.80 -4.81 -10.17
N ASP A 481 9.78 -5.25 -10.99
CA ASP A 481 9.71 -5.04 -12.43
C ASP A 481 8.56 -5.82 -13.10
N LEU A 482 8.23 -7.02 -12.63
CA LEU A 482 7.10 -7.81 -13.14
C LEU A 482 5.74 -7.19 -12.80
N CYS A 483 5.63 -6.51 -11.65
CA CYS A 483 4.38 -5.89 -11.19
C CYS A 483 4.24 -4.43 -11.64
N ILE A 484 5.31 -3.64 -11.54
CA ILE A 484 5.31 -2.17 -11.63
C ILE A 484 5.96 -1.67 -12.96
N LEU A 485 6.65 -2.53 -13.71
CA LEU A 485 7.25 -2.19 -15.02
C LEU A 485 8.20 -0.98 -14.97
N ARG A 486 8.91 -0.79 -13.84
CA ARG A 486 9.71 0.41 -13.55
C ARG A 486 10.76 0.72 -14.61
N ARG A 487 11.28 -0.28 -15.33
CA ARG A 487 12.22 -0.01 -16.43
C ARG A 487 11.61 0.85 -17.54
N ASN A 488 10.33 0.67 -17.85
CA ASN A 488 9.67 1.41 -18.93
C ASN A 488 9.51 2.87 -18.55
N LEU A 489 9.19 3.11 -17.28
CA LEU A 489 9.13 4.45 -16.71
C LEU A 489 10.50 5.15 -16.79
N LEU A 490 11.59 4.44 -16.53
CA LEU A 490 12.94 5.00 -16.50
C LEU A 490 13.66 5.03 -17.86
N ASP A 491 13.20 4.29 -18.87
CA ASP A 491 13.81 4.30 -20.21
C ASP A 491 13.26 5.46 -21.06
N MET A 492 14.12 6.42 -21.41
CA MET A 492 13.74 7.58 -22.21
C MET A 492 13.45 7.25 -23.69
N ASN A 493 13.79 6.04 -24.16
CA ASN A 493 13.38 5.57 -25.47
C ASN A 493 11.92 5.08 -25.49
N VAL A 494 11.37 4.75 -24.33
CA VAL A 494 9.96 4.39 -24.18
C VAL A 494 9.14 5.67 -24.03
N LYS A 495 8.40 6.02 -25.08
CA LYS A 495 7.59 7.23 -25.13
C LYS A 495 6.35 7.12 -24.26
N PRO A 496 5.98 8.19 -23.52
CA PRO A 496 4.74 8.20 -22.75
C PRO A 496 3.54 8.14 -23.71
N GLY A 497 2.44 7.57 -23.23
CA GLY A 497 1.22 7.42 -24.02
C GLY A 497 0.20 6.50 -23.37
N PRO A 498 -0.98 6.34 -23.99
CA PRO A 498 -2.01 5.49 -23.45
C PRO A 498 -1.53 4.04 -23.40
N MET A 499 -1.80 3.37 -22.29
CA MET A 499 -1.59 1.92 -22.21
C MET A 499 -2.48 1.19 -23.23
N GLU A 500 -1.89 0.25 -23.97
CA GLU A 500 -2.67 -0.73 -24.73
C GLU A 500 -3.33 -1.72 -23.76
N VAL A 501 -4.56 -1.44 -23.36
CA VAL A 501 -5.35 -2.39 -22.55
C VAL A 501 -5.84 -3.51 -23.46
N VAL A 502 -5.19 -4.68 -23.40
CA VAL A 502 -5.71 -5.89 -24.03
C VAL A 502 -7.04 -6.26 -23.35
N LYS A 503 -8.10 -6.44 -24.14
CA LYS A 503 -9.44 -6.77 -23.64
C LYS A 503 -9.39 -8.03 -22.76
N PRO A 504 -10.19 -8.09 -21.67
CA PRO A 504 -10.22 -9.26 -20.80
C PRO A 504 -10.58 -10.53 -21.59
N ALA A 505 -9.91 -11.64 -21.29
CA ALA A 505 -10.36 -12.96 -21.69
C ALA A 505 -11.70 -13.29 -20.99
N PRO A 506 -12.63 -14.00 -21.66
CA PRO A 506 -13.92 -14.38 -21.08
C PRO A 506 -13.72 -15.19 -19.80
N THR A 507 -14.62 -14.97 -18.83
CA THR A 507 -14.55 -15.67 -17.54
C THR A 507 -15.05 -17.11 -17.68
N VAL A 508 -14.65 -17.99 -16.75
CA VAL A 508 -15.04 -19.42 -16.73
C VAL A 508 -16.57 -19.62 -16.74
N GLY A 509 -17.35 -18.62 -16.30
CA GLY A 509 -18.81 -18.63 -16.34
C GLY A 509 -19.43 -18.45 -17.75
N GLU A 510 -18.68 -18.00 -18.74
CA GLU A 510 -19.15 -17.84 -20.13
C GLU A 510 -18.91 -19.09 -20.99
N MET A 511 -18.23 -20.12 -20.45
CA MET A 511 -17.95 -21.39 -21.14
C MET A 511 -18.92 -22.53 -20.82
N THR A 512 -19.97 -22.28 -20.03
CA THR A 512 -21.02 -23.27 -19.76
C THR A 512 -22.40 -22.62 -19.86
N GLY A 513 -23.02 -22.61 -21.05
CA GLY A 513 -24.31 -21.94 -21.19
C GLY A 513 -25.10 -22.06 -22.49
N GLU A 514 -24.70 -22.86 -23.49
CA GLU A 514 -25.63 -23.35 -24.53
C GLU A 514 -25.34 -24.82 -24.82
N ILE A 515 -25.95 -25.70 -24.04
CA ILE A 515 -26.31 -27.04 -24.51
C ILE A 515 -27.80 -27.19 -24.22
N GLY A 516 -28.60 -26.90 -25.24
CA GLY A 516 -30.00 -27.29 -25.26
C GLY A 516 -30.14 -28.80 -25.42
N ILE A 517 -31.13 -29.36 -24.72
CA ILE A 517 -32.01 -30.44 -25.20
C ILE A 517 -31.29 -31.69 -25.75
N LEU A 518 -30.94 -32.62 -24.86
CA LEU A 518 -31.57 -33.95 -24.68
C LEU A 518 -30.83 -34.80 -23.65
#